data_AF-A0A9D8G7Y1-F1
#
_entry.id   AF-A0A9D8G7Y1-F1
#
_cell.length_a   1.000
_cell.length_b   1.000
_cell.length_c   1.000
_cell.angle_alpha   90.00
_cell.angle_beta   90.00
_cell.angle_gamma   90.00
#
_symmetry.space_group_name_H-M   'P 1'
#
loop_
_entity.id
_entity.type
_entity.pdbx_description
1 polymer ?
#
loop_
_entity_poly.entity_id
_entity_poly.type
_entity_poly.pdbx_seq_one_letter_code
_entity_poly.pdbx_strand_id
1 'polypeptide(L)'
;MRRCIHIAPLTLIVLLAMMHEARAQAPDAGVPPVVGASEEATTAIAAPARRFSPDGKPLTTLIFPPGQQVQIDSILAKIRTDTGITVEARGQARGQPIPSPLLKDATVEEAVRWIASQRDLMYYQESPTVWIITDKQTYTQTQLTKQVIRTVIRPINVPATEAAKLVQSMTTPNVGKIDVDARTNQLIVTDLPVVVAAIRDAVKLLDQKVYTRVFTIKHADAQKVMDILQEYKSPPGKLELIPRMRQIVAEDTFENIQRMEVMVNILDRGPEMRVYDLNSLDVAGERIKDLQGYFEKEIITEGAYMQFDLQNGVMILIDLPHVHEKVQKILD
;
A
#
# COMPACT_ATOMS: atom_id res chain seq x y z
N MET A 1 -16.98 -37.32 -6.97
CA MET A 1 -17.90 -36.48 -7.77
C MET A 1 -17.20 -35.17 -8.08
N ARG A 2 -16.74 -35.02 -9.32
CA ARG A 2 -16.01 -33.85 -9.84
C ARG A 2 -17.01 -32.89 -10.47
N ARG A 3 -16.89 -31.58 -10.22
CA ARG A 3 -17.34 -30.54 -11.16
C ARG A 3 -16.30 -29.44 -11.24
N CYS A 4 -15.53 -29.52 -12.32
CA CYS A 4 -14.76 -28.43 -12.90
C CYS A 4 -15.73 -27.42 -13.53
N ILE A 5 -15.48 -26.12 -13.34
CA ILE A 5 -16.05 -25.07 -14.18
C ILE A 5 -14.88 -24.27 -14.76
N HIS A 6 -14.63 -24.50 -16.04
CA HIS A 6 -13.81 -23.68 -16.93
C HIS A 6 -14.64 -22.48 -17.40
N ILE A 7 -14.06 -21.28 -17.35
CA ILE A 7 -14.47 -20.17 -18.23
C ILE A 7 -13.20 -19.55 -18.80
N ALA A 8 -13.11 -19.61 -20.13
CA ALA A 8 -12.01 -19.14 -20.98
C ALA A 8 -12.25 -17.68 -21.45
N PRO A 9 -11.25 -17.01 -22.05
CA PRO A 9 -11.14 -15.55 -22.13
C PRO A 9 -11.73 -14.93 -23.41
N LEU A 10 -12.14 -13.66 -23.31
CA LEU A 10 -12.73 -12.88 -24.41
C LEU A 10 -11.66 -12.15 -25.24
N THR A 11 -11.52 -12.66 -26.46
CA THR A 11 -11.31 -12.06 -27.78
C THR A 11 -10.73 -10.63 -27.96
N LEU A 12 -9.60 -10.66 -28.66
CA LEU A 12 -8.90 -9.67 -29.49
C LEU A 12 -9.81 -8.94 -30.51
N ILE A 13 -9.71 -7.61 -30.62
CA ILE A 13 -10.23 -6.84 -31.78
C ILE A 13 -9.06 -6.09 -32.44
N VAL A 14 -8.84 -6.44 -33.70
CA VAL A 14 -7.93 -5.83 -34.68
C VAL A 14 -8.66 -4.67 -35.37
N LEU A 15 -7.99 -3.52 -35.54
CA LEU A 15 -8.40 -2.51 -36.54
C LEU A 15 -7.18 -2.16 -37.40
N LEU A 16 -7.29 -2.48 -38.69
CA LEU A 16 -6.33 -2.22 -39.77
C LEU A 16 -7.02 -1.33 -40.81
N ALA A 17 -6.21 -0.56 -41.53
CA ALA A 17 -6.43 0.06 -42.84
C ALA A 17 -7.03 1.47 -42.89
N MET A 18 -6.21 2.41 -43.38
CA MET A 18 -6.55 3.35 -44.46
C MET A 18 -5.25 3.64 -45.23
N MET A 19 -5.06 2.95 -46.36
CA MET A 19 -4.09 3.32 -47.39
C MET A 19 -4.71 4.41 -48.27
N HIS A 20 -3.92 5.39 -48.70
CA HIS A 20 -4.28 6.26 -49.81
C HIS A 20 -3.15 6.20 -50.85
N GLU A 21 -3.42 5.51 -51.95
CA GLU A 21 -2.65 5.52 -53.18
C GLU A 21 -2.93 6.84 -53.94
N ALA A 22 -1.87 7.47 -54.43
CA ALA A 22 -1.96 8.42 -55.53
C ALA A 22 -1.08 7.93 -56.68
N ARG A 23 -1.73 7.58 -57.79
CA ARG A 23 -1.15 7.16 -59.07
C ARG A 23 -1.64 8.13 -60.14
N ALA A 24 -0.71 8.71 -60.91
CA ALA A 24 -0.84 9.33 -62.24
C ALA A 24 0.35 10.30 -62.43
N GLN A 25 1.02 10.50 -63.56
CA GLN A 25 1.00 9.95 -64.92
C GLN A 25 2.28 10.50 -65.61
N ALA A 26 2.91 9.75 -66.50
CA ALA A 26 3.94 10.25 -67.43
C ALA A 26 3.29 10.95 -68.65
N PRO A 27 4.02 11.85 -69.35
CA PRO A 27 4.70 11.49 -70.61
C PRO A 27 6.12 12.12 -70.70
N ASP A 28 7.15 11.39 -71.13
CA ASP A 28 7.63 11.06 -72.48
C ASP A 28 8.50 12.13 -73.18
N ALA A 29 9.65 11.61 -73.66
CA ALA A 29 10.60 12.03 -74.68
C ALA A 29 11.23 13.44 -74.70
N GLY A 30 12.54 13.45 -74.49
CA GLY A 30 13.45 14.53 -74.95
C GLY A 30 14.92 14.20 -74.68
N VAL A 31 15.56 13.44 -75.57
CA VAL A 31 17.02 13.25 -75.66
C VAL A 31 17.58 14.27 -76.66
N PRO A 32 18.74 14.91 -76.39
CA PRO A 32 19.96 14.63 -77.16
C PRO A 32 21.25 14.76 -76.27
N PRO A 33 22.51 14.70 -76.79
CA PRO A 33 23.44 13.63 -76.43
C PRO A 33 24.74 14.08 -75.73
N VAL A 34 25.41 13.08 -75.11
CA VAL A 34 26.88 12.83 -75.00
C VAL A 34 27.83 14.04 -74.83
N VAL A 35 28.60 14.09 -73.72
CA VAL A 35 30.08 14.20 -73.67
C VAL A 35 30.56 13.96 -72.23
N GLY A 36 31.59 13.11 -72.03
CA GLY A 36 32.66 13.38 -71.06
C GLY A 36 32.75 12.52 -69.80
N ALA A 37 33.80 11.71 -69.74
CA ALA A 37 34.60 11.26 -68.59
C ALA A 37 34.11 11.69 -67.18
N SER A 38 34.08 10.81 -66.18
CA SER A 38 35.28 10.21 -65.57
C SER A 38 34.85 9.11 -64.60
N GLU A 39 35.66 8.06 -64.50
CA GLU A 39 35.61 7.08 -63.42
C GLU A 39 35.80 7.76 -62.06
N GLU A 40 34.82 7.63 -61.17
CA GLU A 40 35.08 7.59 -59.73
C GLU A 40 34.32 6.40 -59.16
N ALA A 41 35.05 5.29 -59.01
CA ALA A 41 34.62 4.15 -58.23
C ALA A 41 34.46 4.60 -56.77
N THR A 42 33.26 5.05 -56.40
CA THR A 42 32.89 5.20 -55.00
C THR A 42 32.68 3.80 -54.44
N THR A 43 33.70 3.28 -53.78
CA THR A 43 33.64 2.06 -52.99
C THR A 43 32.53 2.22 -51.94
N ALA A 44 31.34 1.74 -52.25
CA ALA A 44 30.27 1.59 -51.29
C ALA A 44 30.75 0.58 -50.25
N ILE A 45 31.23 1.08 -49.11
CA ILE A 45 31.51 0.28 -47.93
C ILE A 45 30.16 -0.34 -47.53
N ALA A 46 29.98 -1.61 -47.88
CA ALA A 46 28.80 -2.38 -47.53
C ALA A 46 28.60 -2.30 -46.01
N ALA A 47 27.45 -1.79 -45.57
CA ALA A 47 27.07 -1.85 -44.17
C ALA A 47 27.14 -3.32 -43.71
N PRO A 48 27.69 -3.61 -42.52
CA PRO A 48 27.86 -4.99 -42.07
C PRO A 48 26.51 -5.71 -42.08
N ALA A 49 26.51 -6.97 -42.55
CA ALA A 49 25.32 -7.80 -42.59
C ALA A 49 24.72 -7.92 -41.18
N ARG A 50 23.48 -7.45 -41.01
CA ARG A 50 22.78 -7.48 -39.72
C ARG A 50 22.46 -8.92 -39.34
N ARG A 51 22.68 -9.24 -38.07
CA ARG A 51 22.39 -10.56 -37.50
C ARG A 51 21.05 -10.54 -36.78
N PHE A 52 20.33 -11.66 -36.86
CA PHE A 52 19.01 -11.82 -36.27
C PHE A 52 18.94 -13.08 -35.42
N SER A 53 18.18 -13.01 -34.34
CA SER A 53 17.76 -14.15 -33.51
C SER A 53 16.88 -15.10 -34.32
N PRO A 54 16.74 -16.38 -33.91
CA PRO A 54 15.72 -17.28 -34.44
C PRO A 54 14.31 -16.67 -34.50
N ASP A 55 13.98 -15.75 -33.58
CA ASP A 55 12.70 -15.04 -33.53
C ASP A 55 12.65 -13.78 -34.43
N GLY A 56 13.65 -13.56 -35.28
CA GLY A 56 13.73 -12.40 -36.19
C GLY A 56 14.11 -11.08 -35.53
N LYS A 57 14.53 -11.07 -34.25
CA LYS A 57 14.98 -9.85 -33.55
C LYS A 57 16.44 -9.52 -33.90
N PRO A 58 16.82 -8.25 -34.12
CA PRO A 58 18.20 -7.91 -34.45
C PRO A 58 19.13 -8.09 -33.25
N LEU A 59 20.35 -8.55 -33.52
CA LEU A 59 21.36 -8.91 -32.52
C LEU A 59 22.54 -7.95 -32.53
N THR A 60 23.07 -7.66 -31.35
CA THR A 60 24.26 -6.85 -31.13
C THR A 60 25.33 -7.64 -30.39
N THR A 61 26.60 -7.38 -30.69
CA THR A 61 27.73 -7.91 -29.93
C THR A 61 28.45 -6.75 -29.28
N LEU A 62 28.33 -6.63 -27.96
CA LEU A 62 28.98 -5.59 -27.17
C LEU A 62 30.14 -6.24 -26.42
N ILE A 63 31.34 -6.13 -27.00
CA ILE A 63 32.60 -6.58 -26.40
C ILE A 63 33.54 -5.38 -26.44
N PHE A 64 33.85 -4.84 -25.26
CA PHE A 64 34.82 -3.77 -25.08
C PHE A 64 35.98 -4.28 -24.20
N PRO A 65 37.12 -3.58 -24.14
CA PRO A 65 38.25 -4.01 -23.31
C PRO A 65 37.81 -4.25 -21.85
N PRO A 66 38.10 -5.42 -21.26
CA PRO A 66 37.68 -5.72 -19.89
C PRO A 66 38.40 -4.82 -18.89
N GLY A 67 37.72 -4.48 -17.79
CA GLY A 67 38.30 -3.64 -16.72
C GLY A 67 38.33 -2.13 -17.01
N GLN A 68 37.85 -1.69 -18.17
CA GLN A 68 37.71 -0.27 -18.51
C GLN A 68 36.26 0.21 -18.35
N GLN A 69 36.10 1.50 -18.05
CA GLN A 69 34.82 2.18 -18.15
C GLN A 69 34.64 2.71 -19.56
N VAL A 70 33.47 2.48 -20.13
CA VAL A 70 33.11 2.91 -21.48
C VAL A 70 31.96 3.90 -21.37
N GLN A 71 32.01 4.96 -22.17
CA GLN A 71 30.92 5.91 -22.26
C GLN A 71 29.67 5.22 -22.81
N ILE A 72 28.54 5.39 -22.13
CA ILE A 72 27.27 4.82 -22.55
C ILE A 72 26.96 5.17 -24.01
N ASP A 73 27.20 6.42 -24.43
CA ASP A 73 26.94 6.89 -25.80
C ASP A 73 27.70 6.09 -26.86
N SER A 74 28.92 5.61 -26.57
CA SER A 74 29.69 4.75 -27.47
C SER A 74 29.08 3.35 -27.60
N ILE A 75 28.54 2.82 -26.50
CA ILE A 75 27.83 1.54 -26.49
C ILE A 75 26.52 1.68 -27.29
N LEU A 76 25.78 2.78 -27.09
CA LEU A 76 24.53 3.04 -27.81
C LEU A 76 24.77 3.21 -29.32
N ALA A 77 25.84 3.90 -29.71
CA ALA A 77 26.24 4.03 -31.11
C ALA A 77 26.56 2.66 -31.74
N LYS A 78 27.19 1.76 -30.99
CA LYS A 78 27.46 0.39 -31.45
C LYS A 78 26.16 -0.42 -31.61
N ILE A 79 25.23 -0.34 -30.67
CA ILE A 79 23.91 -0.99 -30.79
C ILE A 79 23.20 -0.51 -32.07
N ARG A 80 23.20 0.81 -32.32
CA ARG A 80 22.59 1.40 -33.52
C ARG A 80 23.24 0.90 -34.81
N THR A 81 24.57 0.79 -34.82
CA THR A 81 25.32 0.31 -35.99
C THR A 81 25.03 -1.15 -36.28
N ASP A 82 25.02 -2.00 -35.25
CA ASP A 82 24.84 -3.45 -35.39
C ASP A 82 23.38 -3.83 -35.71
N THR A 83 22.40 -3.09 -35.16
CA THR A 83 20.97 -3.48 -35.22
C THR A 83 20.09 -2.57 -36.05
N GLY A 84 20.51 -1.32 -36.29
CA GLY A 84 19.67 -0.28 -36.89
C GLY A 84 18.61 0.30 -35.93
N ILE A 85 18.53 -0.18 -34.69
CA ILE A 85 17.62 0.34 -33.65
C ILE A 85 18.34 1.46 -32.91
N THR A 86 17.67 2.59 -32.73
CA THR A 86 18.20 3.73 -31.97
C THR A 86 17.97 3.50 -30.49
N VAL A 87 19.02 3.68 -29.70
CA VAL A 87 18.93 3.76 -28.23
C VAL A 87 19.44 5.13 -27.81
N GLU A 88 18.65 5.87 -27.05
CA GLU A 88 19.01 7.22 -26.59
C GLU A 88 19.13 7.26 -25.06
N ALA A 89 20.19 7.91 -24.56
CA ALA A 89 20.30 8.25 -23.14
C ALA A 89 19.72 9.65 -22.88
N ARG A 90 18.80 9.77 -21.91
CA ARG A 90 18.19 11.04 -21.49
C ARG A 90 18.47 11.34 -20.01
N GLY A 91 18.51 12.63 -19.67
CA GLY A 91 18.74 13.09 -18.31
C GLY A 91 20.18 12.83 -17.86
N GLN A 92 20.35 12.39 -16.61
CA GLN A 92 21.66 12.08 -16.05
C GLN A 92 22.27 10.82 -16.67
N ALA A 93 21.51 9.98 -17.36
CA ALA A 93 22.05 8.79 -18.02
C ALA A 93 23.01 9.13 -19.18
N ARG A 94 23.00 10.35 -19.72
CA ARG A 94 23.82 10.74 -20.88
C ARG A 94 25.28 10.95 -20.47
N GLY A 95 26.22 10.45 -21.28
CA GLY A 95 27.65 10.60 -21.01
C GLY A 95 28.14 9.94 -19.72
N GLN A 96 27.37 9.00 -19.16
CA GLN A 96 27.83 8.25 -17.99
C GLN A 96 28.75 7.11 -18.38
N PRO A 97 29.88 6.95 -17.68
CA PRO A 97 30.73 5.78 -17.84
C PRO A 97 30.11 4.57 -17.13
N ILE A 98 29.94 3.49 -17.88
CA ILE A 98 29.50 2.18 -17.37
C ILE A 98 30.60 1.12 -17.57
N PRO A 99 30.58 0.02 -16.80
CA PRO A 99 31.52 -1.08 -17.02
C PRO A 99 31.49 -1.55 -18.47
N SER A 100 32.62 -2.05 -18.95
CA SER A 100 32.72 -2.67 -20.28
C SER A 100 31.77 -3.87 -20.41
N PRO A 101 30.79 -3.86 -21.34
CA PRO A 101 29.90 -5.00 -21.55
C PRO A 101 30.64 -6.18 -22.17
N LEU A 102 30.21 -7.38 -21.77
CA LEU A 102 30.58 -8.65 -22.39
C LEU A 102 29.31 -9.39 -22.81
N LEU A 103 28.63 -8.85 -23.84
CA LEU A 103 27.39 -9.41 -24.38
C LEU A 103 27.63 -9.91 -25.81
N LYS A 104 27.44 -11.20 -26.04
CA LYS A 104 27.51 -11.82 -27.36
C LYS A 104 26.11 -12.14 -27.85
N ASP A 105 25.81 -11.73 -29.08
CA ASP A 105 24.56 -12.05 -29.78
C ASP A 105 23.32 -11.74 -28.94
N ALA A 106 23.37 -10.60 -28.23
CA ALA A 106 22.29 -10.15 -27.39
C ALA A 106 21.28 -9.36 -28.21
N THR A 107 20.00 -9.49 -27.87
CA THR A 107 18.95 -8.61 -28.40
C THR A 107 19.13 -7.18 -27.87
N VAL A 108 18.53 -6.20 -28.55
CA VAL A 108 18.57 -4.80 -28.08
C VAL A 108 17.95 -4.67 -26.68
N GLU A 109 16.87 -5.39 -26.40
CA GLU A 109 16.23 -5.37 -25.08
C GLU A 109 17.17 -5.91 -23.99
N GLU A 110 17.88 -7.01 -24.24
CA GLU A 110 18.87 -7.56 -23.31
C GLU A 110 20.05 -6.60 -23.09
N ALA A 111 20.54 -5.98 -24.17
CA ALA A 111 21.59 -4.99 -24.08
C ALA A 111 21.16 -3.77 -23.26
N VAL A 112 19.97 -3.24 -23.51
CA VAL A 112 19.40 -2.10 -22.78
C VAL A 112 19.16 -2.45 -21.32
N ARG A 113 18.60 -3.64 -21.03
CA ARG A 113 18.37 -4.14 -19.67
C ARG A 113 19.69 -4.27 -18.90
N TRP A 114 20.72 -4.80 -19.55
CA TRP A 114 22.05 -4.93 -18.95
C TRP A 114 22.68 -3.55 -18.66
N ILE A 115 22.54 -2.58 -19.57
CA ILE A 115 23.01 -1.20 -19.33
C ILE A 115 22.29 -0.62 -18.13
N ALA A 116 20.97 -0.78 -18.08
CA ALA A 116 20.15 -0.26 -17.02
C ALA A 116 20.52 -0.81 -15.63
N SER A 117 20.87 -2.10 -15.56
CA SER A 117 21.25 -2.75 -14.31
C SER A 117 22.59 -2.27 -13.73
N GLN A 118 23.44 -1.57 -14.50
CA GLN A 118 24.76 -1.13 -14.00
C GLN A 118 24.68 0.05 -13.03
N ARG A 119 23.64 0.89 -13.15
CA ARG A 119 23.58 2.20 -12.48
C ARG A 119 22.17 2.58 -11.98
N ASP A 120 21.29 1.59 -11.75
CA ASP A 120 19.89 1.81 -11.36
C ASP A 120 19.15 2.75 -12.34
N LEU A 121 19.40 2.57 -13.63
CA LEU A 121 18.73 3.35 -14.67
C LEU A 121 17.40 2.68 -15.04
N MET A 122 16.48 3.50 -15.53
CA MET A 122 15.20 3.05 -16.08
C MET A 122 15.30 2.98 -17.59
N TYR A 123 14.54 2.09 -18.21
CA TYR A 123 14.43 2.01 -19.66
C TYR A 123 12.98 1.77 -20.08
N TYR A 124 12.63 2.28 -21.25
CA TYR A 124 11.34 2.05 -21.89
C TYR A 124 11.47 2.17 -23.40
N GLN A 125 10.55 1.54 -24.11
CA GLN A 125 10.47 1.64 -25.56
C GLN A 125 9.55 2.79 -25.95
N GLU A 126 10.07 3.80 -26.66
CA GLU A 126 9.28 4.94 -27.13
C GLU A 126 8.62 4.63 -28.49
N SER A 127 9.29 3.82 -29.32
CA SER A 127 8.75 3.29 -30.57
C SER A 127 9.39 1.94 -30.91
N PRO A 128 8.88 1.15 -31.89
CA PRO A 128 9.47 -0.14 -32.26
C PRO A 128 10.97 -0.10 -32.56
N THR A 129 11.48 1.06 -32.99
CA THR A 129 12.89 1.28 -33.37
C THR A 129 13.63 2.23 -32.43
N VAL A 130 13.01 2.71 -31.35
CA VAL A 130 13.63 3.66 -30.40
C VAL A 130 13.45 3.21 -28.96
N TRP A 131 14.57 2.96 -28.29
CA TRP A 131 14.63 2.70 -26.85
C TRP A 131 15.24 3.89 -26.13
N ILE A 132 14.70 4.20 -24.95
CA ILE A 132 15.20 5.28 -24.11
C ILE A 132 15.74 4.68 -22.81
N ILE A 133 16.95 5.09 -22.43
CA ILE A 133 17.56 4.84 -21.13
C ILE A 133 17.63 6.17 -20.40
N THR A 134 17.20 6.19 -19.14
CA THR A 134 17.15 7.44 -18.38
C THR A 134 17.28 7.19 -16.89
N ASP A 135 17.58 8.23 -16.12
CA ASP A 135 17.58 8.14 -14.67
C ASP A 135 16.16 8.14 -14.11
N LYS A 136 16.02 7.67 -12.87
CA LYS A 136 14.71 7.56 -12.18
C LYS A 136 13.97 8.89 -12.10
N GLN A 137 14.66 10.01 -11.89
CA GLN A 137 14.04 11.33 -11.76
C GLN A 137 13.46 11.78 -13.10
N THR A 138 14.24 11.70 -14.18
CA THR A 138 13.80 12.05 -15.53
C THR A 138 12.67 11.12 -16.01
N TYR A 139 12.74 9.82 -15.72
CA TYR A 139 11.65 8.87 -16.00
C TYR A 139 10.35 9.29 -15.31
N THR A 140 10.44 9.65 -14.04
CA THR A 140 9.29 10.08 -13.22
C THR A 140 8.64 11.34 -13.79
N GLN A 141 9.44 12.32 -14.21
CA GLN A 141 8.94 13.59 -14.73
C GLN A 141 8.37 13.50 -16.14
N THR A 142 8.89 12.61 -16.99
CA THR A 142 8.54 12.56 -18.42
C THR A 142 7.57 11.45 -18.80
N GLN A 143 7.67 10.27 -18.17
CA GLN A 143 6.91 9.09 -18.56
C GLN A 143 5.84 8.72 -17.54
N LEU A 144 6.13 8.77 -16.24
CA LEU A 144 5.10 8.49 -15.23
C LEU A 144 3.95 9.51 -15.33
N THR A 145 4.27 10.79 -15.57
CA THR A 145 3.27 11.86 -15.72
C THR A 145 2.29 11.62 -16.87
N LYS A 146 2.69 10.91 -17.93
CA LYS A 146 1.82 10.54 -19.06
C LYS A 146 0.84 9.41 -18.73
N GLN A 147 1.13 8.63 -17.69
CA GLN A 147 0.32 7.48 -17.27
C GLN A 147 -0.65 7.82 -16.15
N VAL A 148 -0.61 9.05 -15.64
CA VAL A 148 -1.49 9.52 -14.57
C VAL A 148 -2.93 9.58 -15.07
N ILE A 149 -3.84 9.05 -14.26
CA ILE A 149 -5.28 9.14 -14.49
C ILE A 149 -5.93 10.02 -13.43
N ARG A 150 -6.99 10.72 -13.82
CA ARG A 150 -7.82 11.51 -12.89
C ARG A 150 -9.11 10.77 -12.60
N THR A 151 -9.37 10.50 -11.33
CA THR A 151 -10.59 9.85 -10.85
C THR A 151 -11.27 10.71 -9.80
N VAL A 152 -12.60 10.74 -9.81
CA VAL A 152 -13.41 11.35 -8.76
C VAL A 152 -13.99 10.24 -7.88
N ILE A 153 -13.72 10.31 -6.58
CA ILE A 153 -14.25 9.43 -5.55
C ILE A 153 -15.23 10.26 -4.72
N ARG A 154 -16.38 9.68 -4.36
CA ARG A 154 -17.43 10.35 -3.59
C ARG A 154 -17.75 9.55 -2.33
N PRO A 155 -17.10 9.83 -1.19
CA PRO A 155 -17.47 9.25 0.08
C PRO A 155 -18.90 9.63 0.46
N ILE A 156 -19.62 8.72 1.13
CA ILE A 156 -21.03 8.90 1.53
C ILE A 156 -21.13 9.18 3.03
N ASN A 157 -20.42 8.41 3.84
CA ASN A 157 -20.46 8.41 5.31
C ASN A 157 -19.36 9.27 5.93
N VAL A 158 -18.26 9.51 5.21
CA VAL A 158 -17.12 10.30 5.70
C VAL A 158 -16.96 11.61 4.92
N PRO A 159 -16.61 12.74 5.56
CA PRO A 159 -16.24 13.95 4.84
C PRO A 159 -15.01 13.73 3.96
N ALA A 160 -15.06 14.16 2.69
CA ALA A 160 -13.97 14.05 1.74
C ALA A 160 -12.69 14.76 2.22
N THR A 161 -12.82 15.80 3.06
CA THR A 161 -11.71 16.50 3.70
C THR A 161 -10.96 15.62 4.71
N GLU A 162 -11.68 14.81 5.49
CA GLU A 162 -11.08 13.85 6.44
C GLU A 162 -10.48 12.66 5.69
N ALA A 163 -11.22 12.10 4.73
CA ALA A 163 -10.73 11.02 3.89
C ALA A 163 -9.42 11.41 3.18
N ALA A 164 -9.34 12.62 2.62
CA ALA A 164 -8.13 13.14 1.97
C ALA A 164 -6.92 13.15 2.89
N LYS A 165 -7.06 13.62 4.14
CA LYS A 165 -5.95 13.66 5.11
C LYS A 165 -5.38 12.28 5.39
N LEU A 166 -6.24 11.26 5.43
CA LEU A 166 -5.84 9.88 5.73
C LEU A 166 -5.14 9.20 4.55
N VAL A 167 -5.52 9.53 3.31
CA VAL A 167 -4.94 8.91 2.11
C VAL A 167 -3.85 9.76 1.42
N GLN A 168 -3.58 10.97 1.91
CA GLN A 168 -2.61 11.89 1.30
C GLN A 168 -1.20 11.31 1.22
N SER A 169 -0.79 10.50 2.20
CA SER A 169 0.53 9.86 2.22
C SER A 169 0.67 8.71 1.22
N MET A 170 -0.44 8.23 0.64
CA MET A 170 -0.44 7.14 -0.35
C MET A 170 -0.13 7.61 -1.76
N THR A 171 -0.11 8.92 -2.02
CA THR A 171 0.13 9.47 -3.36
C THR A 171 1.58 9.29 -3.78
N THR A 172 1.82 9.07 -5.07
CA THR A 172 3.18 8.99 -5.62
C THR A 172 3.90 10.33 -5.43
N PRO A 173 5.07 10.37 -4.77
CA PRO A 173 5.81 11.61 -4.55
C PRO A 173 6.10 12.35 -5.87
N ASN A 174 5.86 13.66 -5.90
CA ASN A 174 6.08 14.54 -7.05
C ASN A 174 5.25 14.23 -8.33
N VAL A 175 4.28 13.31 -8.25
CA VAL A 175 3.42 12.93 -9.38
C VAL A 175 1.96 13.00 -8.97
N GLY A 176 1.62 12.39 -7.84
CA GLY A 176 0.27 12.30 -7.33
C GLY A 176 -0.22 13.62 -6.76
N LYS A 177 -1.51 13.91 -7.00
CA LYS A 177 -2.21 15.06 -6.46
C LYS A 177 -3.61 14.66 -6.00
N ILE A 178 -4.00 15.18 -4.83
CA ILE A 178 -5.35 15.06 -4.30
C ILE A 178 -5.93 16.46 -4.15
N ASP A 179 -7.10 16.68 -4.71
CA ASP A 179 -7.90 17.89 -4.55
C ASP A 179 -9.24 17.51 -3.90
N VAL A 180 -9.79 18.37 -3.04
CA VAL A 180 -11.06 18.14 -2.36
C VAL A 180 -12.05 19.22 -2.73
N ASP A 181 -13.22 18.83 -3.22
CA ASP A 181 -14.39 19.71 -3.31
C ASP A 181 -15.32 19.43 -2.11
N ALA A 182 -15.19 20.24 -1.07
CA ALA A 182 -15.98 20.11 0.15
C ALA A 182 -17.48 20.39 -0.08
N ARG A 183 -17.85 21.18 -1.09
CA ARG A 183 -19.26 21.52 -1.37
C ARG A 183 -20.02 20.30 -1.90
N THR A 184 -19.34 19.45 -2.67
CA THR A 184 -19.95 18.25 -3.27
C THR A 184 -19.48 16.94 -2.65
N ASN A 185 -18.69 17.02 -1.57
CA ASN A 185 -18.03 15.89 -0.91
C ASN A 185 -17.24 15.01 -1.88
N GLN A 186 -16.50 15.62 -2.81
CA GLN A 186 -15.73 14.90 -3.82
C GLN A 186 -14.24 14.93 -3.51
N LEU A 187 -13.63 13.76 -3.60
CA LEU A 187 -12.19 13.56 -3.56
C LEU A 187 -11.69 13.33 -4.99
N ILE A 188 -10.96 14.29 -5.53
CA ILE A 188 -10.39 14.22 -6.88
C ILE A 188 -8.95 13.74 -6.74
N VAL A 189 -8.67 12.53 -7.23
CA VAL A 189 -7.34 11.92 -7.18
C VAL A 189 -6.76 11.88 -8.58
N THR A 190 -5.54 12.39 -8.71
CA THR A 190 -4.76 12.40 -9.95
C THR A 190 -3.44 11.69 -9.67
N ASP A 191 -3.35 10.41 -10.03
CA ASP A 191 -2.14 9.60 -9.78
C ASP A 191 -2.08 8.41 -10.78
N LEU A 192 -1.06 7.56 -10.65
CA LEU A 192 -0.92 6.33 -11.40
C LEU A 192 -2.14 5.39 -11.17
N PRO A 193 -2.58 4.61 -12.17
CA PRO A 193 -3.78 3.78 -12.07
C PRO A 193 -3.80 2.83 -10.86
N VAL A 194 -2.65 2.25 -10.54
CA VAL A 194 -2.47 1.34 -9.39
C VAL A 194 -2.68 2.08 -8.07
N VAL A 195 -2.11 3.29 -7.94
CA VAL A 195 -2.23 4.11 -6.73
C VAL A 195 -3.65 4.65 -6.57
N VAL A 196 -4.27 5.09 -7.67
CA VAL A 196 -5.68 5.51 -7.66
C VAL A 196 -6.61 4.37 -7.24
N ALA A 197 -6.36 3.14 -7.68
CA ALA A 197 -7.11 1.97 -7.23
C ALA A 197 -6.92 1.72 -5.73
N ALA A 198 -5.68 1.76 -5.25
CA ALA A 198 -5.38 1.59 -3.82
C ALA A 198 -6.04 2.68 -2.95
N ILE A 199 -5.98 3.95 -3.37
CA ILE A 199 -6.65 5.06 -2.67
C ILE A 199 -8.16 4.86 -2.67
N ARG A 200 -8.74 4.44 -3.80
CA ARG A 200 -10.18 4.14 -3.88
C ARG A 200 -10.60 3.08 -2.88
N ASP A 201 -9.83 2.01 -2.75
CA ASP A 201 -10.15 0.92 -1.83
C ASP A 201 -9.92 1.32 -0.37
N ALA A 202 -8.88 2.10 -0.08
CA ALA A 202 -8.67 2.69 1.24
C ALA A 202 -9.84 3.61 1.65
N VAL A 203 -10.29 4.48 0.74
CA VAL A 203 -11.45 5.35 0.99
C VAL A 203 -12.71 4.54 1.22
N LYS A 204 -12.98 3.46 0.45
CA LYS A 204 -14.12 2.57 0.72
C LYS A 204 -14.06 1.95 2.11
N LEU A 205 -12.86 1.59 2.57
CA LEU A 205 -12.66 1.01 3.91
C LEU A 205 -12.98 2.01 5.02
N LEU A 206 -12.68 3.30 4.79
CA LEU A 206 -13.01 4.39 5.70
C LEU A 206 -14.48 4.79 5.63
N ASP A 207 -15.08 4.73 4.44
CA ASP A 207 -16.43 5.18 4.13
C ASP A 207 -17.53 4.21 4.60
N GLN A 208 -17.39 3.71 5.82
CA GLN A 208 -18.35 2.81 6.44
C GLN A 208 -19.40 3.59 7.23
N LYS A 209 -20.61 3.05 7.28
CA LYS A 209 -21.69 3.63 8.08
C LYS A 209 -21.40 3.40 9.57
N VAL A 210 -21.30 4.49 10.30
CA VAL A 210 -21.15 4.48 11.76
C VAL A 210 -22.51 4.61 12.47
N TYR A 211 -22.55 4.12 13.70
CA TYR A 211 -23.71 4.09 14.59
C TYR A 211 -23.30 4.63 15.94
N THR A 212 -24.15 5.47 16.52
CA THR A 212 -23.94 6.00 17.87
C THR A 212 -24.71 5.17 18.89
N ARG A 213 -24.03 4.75 19.95
CA ARG A 213 -24.61 4.04 21.11
C ARG A 213 -24.10 4.67 22.39
N VAL A 214 -24.99 4.83 23.36
CA VAL A 214 -24.65 5.31 24.70
C VAL A 214 -24.68 4.12 25.66
N PHE A 215 -23.55 3.83 26.28
CA PHE A 215 -23.41 2.82 27.33
C PHE A 215 -23.49 3.50 28.69
N THR A 216 -24.39 3.05 29.57
CA THR A 216 -24.48 3.56 30.95
C THR A 216 -23.81 2.54 31.87
N ILE A 217 -22.78 2.97 32.59
CA ILE A 217 -21.99 2.12 33.49
C ILE A 217 -22.51 2.28 34.92
N LYS A 218 -22.98 1.20 35.52
CA LYS A 218 -23.65 1.21 36.83
C LYS A 218 -22.71 0.86 37.98
N HIS A 219 -21.89 -0.17 37.80
CA HIS A 219 -21.11 -0.81 38.85
C HIS A 219 -19.61 -0.61 38.62
N ALA A 220 -19.13 -0.78 37.40
CA ALA A 220 -17.72 -0.64 37.06
C ALA A 220 -17.24 0.82 37.05
N ASP A 221 -15.92 1.00 37.11
CA ASP A 221 -15.28 2.29 36.86
C ASP A 221 -15.37 2.63 35.36
N ALA A 222 -16.03 3.74 35.04
CA ALA A 222 -16.30 4.11 33.65
C ALA A 222 -15.04 4.48 32.86
N GLN A 223 -13.98 4.97 33.53
CA GLN A 223 -12.71 5.29 32.88
C GLN A 223 -11.99 4.01 32.47
N LYS A 224 -11.89 3.02 33.36
CA LYS A 224 -11.30 1.71 33.06
C LYS A 224 -12.05 0.98 31.94
N VAL A 225 -13.39 1.06 31.93
CA VAL A 225 -14.19 0.48 30.84
C VAL A 225 -13.87 1.20 29.53
N MET A 226 -13.80 2.54 29.51
CA MET A 226 -13.44 3.28 28.30
C MET A 226 -12.05 2.87 27.78
N ASP A 227 -11.06 2.73 28.66
CA ASP A 227 -9.70 2.36 28.28
C ASP A 227 -9.66 0.99 27.57
N ILE A 228 -10.44 0.01 28.05
CA ILE A 228 -10.57 -1.30 27.39
C ILE A 228 -11.31 -1.17 26.05
N LEU A 229 -12.38 -0.37 25.99
CA LEU A 229 -13.15 -0.21 24.75
C LEU A 229 -12.35 0.49 23.64
N GLN A 230 -11.33 1.31 23.97
CA GLN A 230 -10.46 1.93 22.98
C GLN A 230 -9.74 0.90 22.08
N GLU A 231 -9.42 -0.28 22.61
CA GLU A 231 -8.78 -1.35 21.84
C GLU A 231 -9.70 -1.95 20.77
N TYR A 232 -11.01 -1.81 20.92
CA TYR A 232 -12.03 -2.33 19.99
C TYR A 232 -12.47 -1.30 18.95
N LYS A 233 -11.94 -0.08 19.02
CA LYS A 233 -12.34 1.03 18.15
C LYS A 233 -11.82 0.83 16.73
N SER A 234 -12.69 1.00 15.73
CA SER A 234 -12.28 1.00 14.33
C SER A 234 -11.55 2.29 13.94
N PRO A 235 -10.94 2.35 12.73
CA PRO A 235 -10.40 3.59 12.19
C PRO A 235 -11.40 4.76 12.14
N PRO A 236 -12.66 4.60 11.65
CA PRO A 236 -13.65 5.68 11.71
C PRO A 236 -14.27 5.89 13.11
N GLY A 237 -14.03 4.99 14.07
CA GLY A 237 -14.67 5.01 15.37
C GLY A 237 -14.20 6.15 16.30
N LYS A 238 -15.12 6.63 17.15
CA LYS A 238 -14.90 7.62 18.21
C LYS A 238 -15.52 7.14 19.52
N LEU A 239 -14.83 7.40 20.63
CA LEU A 239 -15.29 7.09 21.99
C LEU A 239 -15.14 8.34 22.84
N GLU A 240 -16.18 8.67 23.61
CA GLU A 240 -16.19 9.81 24.54
C GLU A 240 -16.79 9.38 25.88
N LEU A 241 -16.09 9.67 26.97
CA LEU A 241 -16.60 9.47 28.32
C LEU A 241 -17.26 10.75 28.84
N ILE A 242 -18.45 10.60 29.41
CA ILE A 242 -19.17 11.64 30.15
C ILE A 242 -19.12 11.26 31.63
N PRO A 243 -18.13 11.73 32.41
CA PRO A 243 -17.87 11.24 33.76
C PRO A 243 -19.04 11.49 34.72
N ARG A 244 -19.68 12.66 34.60
CA ARG A 244 -20.79 13.08 35.47
C ARG A 244 -22.00 12.13 35.38
N MET A 245 -22.23 11.55 34.20
CA MET A 245 -23.36 10.66 33.95
C MET A 245 -22.94 9.18 33.95
N ARG A 246 -21.64 8.89 34.14
CA ARG A 246 -21.05 7.55 34.00
C ARG A 246 -21.46 6.89 32.67
N GLN A 247 -21.46 7.67 31.61
CA GLN A 247 -21.86 7.25 30.27
C GLN A 247 -20.67 7.27 29.32
N ILE A 248 -20.60 6.26 28.45
CA ILE A 248 -19.65 6.21 27.35
C ILE A 248 -20.45 6.31 26.06
N VAL A 249 -20.20 7.35 25.27
CA VAL A 249 -20.75 7.52 23.93
C VAL A 249 -19.78 6.89 22.94
N ALA A 250 -20.24 5.87 22.23
CA ALA A 250 -19.48 5.19 21.21
C ALA A 250 -20.10 5.46 19.84
N GLU A 251 -19.29 5.90 18.89
CA GLU A 251 -19.65 6.03 17.48
C GLU A 251 -18.73 5.12 16.68
N ASP A 252 -19.24 4.02 16.13
CA ASP A 252 -18.43 3.05 15.38
C ASP A 252 -19.32 2.23 14.41
N THR A 253 -18.71 1.36 13.62
CA THR A 253 -19.38 0.33 12.85
C THR A 253 -20.30 -0.53 13.72
N PHE A 254 -21.40 -1.02 13.15
CA PHE A 254 -22.39 -1.80 13.89
C PHE A 254 -21.79 -3.02 14.61
N GLU A 255 -20.89 -3.75 13.93
CA GLU A 255 -20.24 -4.93 14.49
C GLU A 255 -19.39 -4.59 15.72
N ASN A 256 -18.64 -3.50 15.67
CA ASN A 256 -17.86 -3.06 16.83
C ASN A 256 -18.74 -2.56 17.96
N ILE A 257 -19.82 -1.83 17.68
CA ILE A 257 -20.78 -1.43 18.72
C ILE A 257 -21.35 -2.66 19.44
N GLN A 258 -21.70 -3.74 18.72
CA GLN A 258 -22.16 -4.98 19.34
C GLN A 258 -21.09 -5.65 20.21
N ARG A 259 -19.84 -5.70 19.75
CA ARG A 259 -18.72 -6.23 20.53
C ARG A 259 -18.48 -5.41 21.79
N MET A 260 -18.51 -4.09 21.68
CA MET A 260 -18.40 -3.17 22.82
C MET A 260 -19.55 -3.36 23.80
N GLU A 261 -20.78 -3.57 23.33
CA GLU A 261 -21.93 -3.86 24.19
C GLU A 261 -21.74 -5.13 25.02
N VAL A 262 -21.28 -6.21 24.38
CA VAL A 262 -20.94 -7.46 25.08
C VAL A 262 -19.83 -7.22 26.11
N MET A 263 -18.79 -6.49 25.75
CA MET A 263 -17.68 -6.17 26.65
C MET A 263 -18.15 -5.35 27.86
N VAL A 264 -18.95 -4.32 27.65
CA VAL A 264 -19.55 -3.53 28.73
C VAL A 264 -20.37 -4.42 29.67
N ASN A 265 -21.17 -5.34 29.14
CA ASN A 265 -21.95 -6.27 29.98
C ASN A 265 -21.07 -7.22 30.81
N ILE A 266 -19.90 -7.61 30.28
CA ILE A 266 -18.94 -8.45 31.00
C ILE A 266 -18.23 -7.66 32.10
N LEU A 267 -17.88 -6.40 31.84
CA LEU A 267 -17.13 -5.55 32.75
C LEU A 267 -18.02 -4.90 33.83
N ASP A 268 -19.23 -4.49 33.49
CA ASP A 268 -20.19 -3.82 34.37
C ASP A 268 -21.04 -4.81 35.19
N ARG A 269 -20.40 -5.83 35.75
CA ARG A 269 -21.06 -6.79 36.64
C ARG A 269 -21.32 -6.14 38.00
N GLY A 270 -22.52 -6.39 38.52
CA GLY A 270 -22.88 -6.00 39.88
C GLY A 270 -22.10 -6.80 40.93
N PRO A 271 -22.13 -6.33 42.19
CA PRO A 271 -21.53 -7.06 43.30
C PRO A 271 -22.21 -8.42 43.49
N GLU A 272 -21.43 -9.42 43.86
CA GLU A 272 -21.88 -10.77 44.19
C GLU A 272 -21.52 -11.11 45.63
N MET A 273 -22.23 -12.06 46.24
CA MET A 273 -21.93 -12.54 47.58
C MET A 273 -21.05 -13.79 47.47
N ARG A 274 -19.90 -13.80 48.14
CA ARG A 274 -19.08 -15.00 48.34
C ARG A 274 -18.77 -15.23 49.80
N VAL A 275 -18.65 -16.51 50.14
CA VAL A 275 -18.33 -17.00 51.47
C VAL A 275 -16.97 -17.69 51.37
N TYR A 276 -16.02 -17.24 52.19
CA TYR A 276 -14.65 -17.76 52.24
C TYR A 276 -14.43 -18.51 53.54
N ASP A 277 -13.83 -19.70 53.45
CA ASP A 277 -13.38 -20.46 54.61
C ASP A 277 -12.00 -19.96 55.04
N LEU A 278 -11.89 -19.51 56.28
CA LEU A 278 -10.65 -19.04 56.90
C LEU A 278 -9.98 -20.13 57.72
N ASN A 279 -10.63 -21.27 57.96
CA ASN A 279 -10.05 -22.36 58.75
C ASN A 279 -8.88 -23.05 58.05
N SER A 280 -8.77 -22.90 56.72
CA SER A 280 -7.61 -23.37 55.93
C SER A 280 -6.34 -22.56 56.19
N LEU A 281 -6.47 -21.35 56.72
CA LEU A 281 -5.35 -20.52 57.08
C LEU A 281 -4.82 -21.01 58.44
N ASP A 282 -3.61 -21.60 58.47
CA ASP A 282 -2.88 -21.98 59.70
C ASP A 282 -2.42 -20.74 60.49
N VAL A 283 -3.38 -19.92 60.92
CA VAL A 283 -3.13 -18.55 61.35
C VAL A 283 -3.97 -18.22 62.60
N ALA A 284 -3.28 -17.93 63.70
CA ALA A 284 -3.89 -17.57 64.99
C ALA A 284 -4.68 -16.24 64.91
N GLY A 285 -5.75 -16.13 65.71
CA GLY A 285 -6.78 -15.08 65.62
C GLY A 285 -6.34 -13.62 65.70
N GLU A 286 -5.11 -13.29 66.16
CA GLU A 286 -4.58 -11.92 66.09
C GLU A 286 -4.30 -11.48 64.64
N ARG A 287 -3.78 -12.39 63.80
CA ARG A 287 -3.47 -12.11 62.39
C ARG A 287 -4.72 -11.98 61.52
N ILE A 288 -5.85 -12.56 61.92
CA ILE A 288 -7.13 -12.41 61.19
C ILE A 288 -7.63 -10.96 61.28
N LYS A 289 -7.40 -10.27 62.41
CA LYS A 289 -7.72 -8.84 62.55
C LYS A 289 -6.84 -7.96 61.67
N ASP A 290 -5.57 -8.32 61.52
CA ASP A 290 -4.65 -7.63 60.62
C ASP A 290 -5.07 -7.81 59.15
N LEU A 291 -5.48 -9.03 58.77
CA LEU A 291 -6.02 -9.33 57.45
C LEU A 291 -7.32 -8.55 57.16
N GLN A 292 -8.22 -8.45 58.14
CA GLN A 292 -9.41 -7.61 58.02
C GLN A 292 -9.04 -6.15 57.71
N GLY A 293 -8.12 -5.58 58.49
CA GLY A 293 -7.67 -4.19 58.27
C GLY A 293 -6.98 -3.97 56.93
N TYR A 294 -6.31 -4.99 56.40
CA TYR A 294 -5.71 -4.97 55.06
C TYR A 294 -6.78 -5.02 53.96
N PHE A 295 -7.76 -5.93 54.06
CA PHE A 295 -8.83 -6.05 53.08
C PHE A 295 -9.68 -4.79 52.99
N GLU A 296 -10.06 -4.19 54.13
CA GLU A 296 -10.88 -2.96 54.18
C GLU A 296 -10.19 -1.74 53.56
N LYS A 297 -8.86 -1.67 53.62
CA LYS A 297 -8.10 -0.50 53.17
C LYS A 297 -7.61 -0.60 51.74
N GLU A 298 -7.19 -1.79 51.31
CA GLU A 298 -6.39 -1.96 50.09
C GLU A 298 -7.12 -2.74 48.98
N ILE A 299 -8.16 -3.50 49.31
CA ILE A 299 -8.69 -4.52 48.39
C ILE A 299 -10.17 -4.35 48.10
N ILE A 300 -10.96 -4.19 49.16
CA ILE A 300 -12.42 -4.15 49.09
C ILE A 300 -12.87 -2.79 48.55
N THR A 301 -13.94 -2.78 47.76
CA THR A 301 -14.52 -1.55 47.23
C THR A 301 -15.09 -0.72 48.38
N GLU A 302 -14.89 0.60 48.35
CA GLU A 302 -15.42 1.49 49.40
C GLU A 302 -16.94 1.31 49.55
N GLY A 303 -17.39 0.99 50.77
CA GLY A 303 -18.79 0.72 51.09
C GLY A 303 -19.30 -0.68 50.77
N ALA A 304 -18.45 -1.60 50.32
CA ALA A 304 -18.81 -3.02 50.19
C ALA A 304 -19.03 -3.67 51.57
N TYR A 305 -19.87 -4.70 51.59
CA TYR A 305 -20.22 -5.40 52.83
C TYR A 305 -19.26 -6.55 53.07
N MET A 306 -18.61 -6.53 54.23
CA MET A 306 -17.77 -7.62 54.70
C MET A 306 -18.10 -7.95 56.16
N GLN A 307 -18.22 -9.23 56.48
CA GLN A 307 -18.42 -9.71 57.83
C GLN A 307 -17.52 -10.92 58.11
N PHE A 308 -16.75 -10.84 59.20
CA PHE A 308 -15.99 -11.97 59.74
C PHE A 308 -16.81 -12.69 60.82
N ASP A 309 -16.98 -13.98 60.65
CA ASP A 309 -17.44 -14.90 61.67
C ASP A 309 -16.23 -15.69 62.19
N LEU A 310 -15.59 -15.14 63.21
CA LEU A 310 -14.41 -15.75 63.84
C LEU A 310 -14.74 -17.04 64.60
N GLN A 311 -16.02 -17.27 64.95
CA GLN A 311 -16.43 -18.49 65.65
C GLN A 311 -16.51 -19.67 64.69
N ASN A 312 -17.02 -19.42 63.49
CA ASN A 312 -17.14 -20.43 62.44
C ASN A 312 -15.95 -20.44 61.47
N GLY A 313 -15.04 -19.47 61.58
CA GLY A 313 -13.89 -19.32 60.70
C GLY A 313 -14.30 -18.98 59.27
N VAL A 314 -15.28 -18.10 59.10
CA VAL A 314 -15.86 -17.75 57.79
C VAL A 314 -15.81 -16.25 57.55
N MET A 315 -15.53 -15.83 56.32
CA MET A 315 -15.69 -14.45 55.87
C MET A 315 -16.77 -14.37 54.79
N ILE A 316 -17.76 -13.51 55.00
CA ILE A 316 -18.79 -13.18 54.02
C ILE A 316 -18.41 -11.84 53.39
N LEU A 317 -18.32 -11.79 52.06
CA LEU A 317 -18.01 -10.60 51.30
C LEU A 317 -19.06 -10.40 50.20
N ILE A 318 -19.62 -9.20 50.10
CA ILE A 318 -20.46 -8.78 48.97
C ILE A 318 -19.72 -7.68 48.23
N ASP A 319 -19.09 -8.02 47.11
CA ASP A 319 -18.28 -7.08 46.33
C ASP A 319 -18.22 -7.46 44.85
N LEU A 320 -17.51 -6.68 44.05
CA LEU A 320 -17.34 -6.90 42.62
C LEU A 320 -16.54 -8.19 42.35
N PRO A 321 -16.85 -8.93 41.27
CA PRO A 321 -16.19 -10.20 40.96
C PRO A 321 -14.65 -10.15 40.92
N HIS A 322 -14.08 -9.05 40.42
CA HIS A 322 -12.62 -8.90 40.35
C HIS A 322 -11.97 -8.66 41.73
N VAL A 323 -12.72 -8.14 42.71
CA VAL A 323 -12.26 -8.07 44.10
C VAL A 323 -12.23 -9.47 44.69
N HIS A 324 -13.26 -10.28 44.42
CA HIS A 324 -13.29 -11.66 44.86
C HIS A 324 -12.10 -12.49 44.37
N GLU A 325 -11.63 -12.25 43.14
CA GLU A 325 -10.42 -12.88 42.61
C GLU A 325 -9.15 -12.46 43.35
N LYS A 326 -9.03 -11.19 43.74
CA LYS A 326 -7.90 -10.71 44.55
C LYS A 326 -7.92 -11.33 45.94
N VAL A 327 -9.09 -11.35 46.58
CA VAL A 327 -9.29 -11.96 47.89
C VAL A 327 -8.94 -13.44 47.84
N GLN A 328 -9.41 -14.18 46.84
CA GLN A 328 -9.07 -15.60 46.68
C GLN A 328 -7.54 -15.81 46.57
N LYS A 329 -6.85 -15.01 45.74
CA LYS A 329 -5.38 -15.10 45.59
C LYS A 329 -4.58 -14.82 46.88
N ILE A 330 -5.18 -14.15 47.85
CA ILE A 330 -4.53 -13.84 49.14
C ILE A 330 -4.83 -14.93 50.18
N LEU A 331 -5.96 -15.61 50.04
CA LEU A 331 -6.39 -16.69 50.93
C LEU A 331 -5.85 -18.07 50.48
N ASP A 332 -5.53 -18.24 49.19
CA ASP A 332 -4.81 -19.40 48.63
C ASP A 332 -3.31 -19.36 48.97
#